data_AF-A0A429MIT8-F1
#
_entry.id   AF-A0A429MIT8-F1
#
_cell.length_a   1.000
_cell.length_b   1.000
_cell.length_c   1.000
_cell.angle_alpha   90.00
_cell.angle_beta   90.00
_cell.angle_gamma   90.00
#
_symmetry.space_group_name_H-M   'P 1'
#
loop_
_entity.id
_entity.type
_entity.pdbx_description
1 polymer ?
#
loop_
_entity_poly.entity_id
_entity_poly.type
_entity_poly.pdbx_seq_one_letter_code
_entity_poly.pdbx_strand_id
1 'polypeptide(L)' 'MNVIDALRKRRAVKRFDPAFQLSEDNKKQLLQEVLANAPSAFNLQHWRPVIVEDAELRQKIRVIAWDQPQVTESSLLI' A
#
# COMPACT_ATOMS: atom_id res chain seq x y z
N MET A 1 12.70 9.74 -14.82
CA MET A 1 12.56 8.28 -15.01
C MET A 1 11.29 8.05 -15.82
N ASN A 2 11.30 7.20 -16.84
CA ASN A 2 10.08 6.89 -17.60
C ASN A 2 9.33 5.68 -17.00
N VAL A 3 8.15 5.36 -17.52
CA VAL A 3 7.30 4.28 -17.00
C VAL A 3 7.98 2.91 -17.11
N ILE A 4 8.65 2.62 -18.23
CA ILE A 4 9.32 1.32 -18.46
C ILE A 4 10.48 1.12 -17.48
N ASP A 5 11.25 2.17 -17.21
CA ASP A 5 12.34 2.14 -16.23
C ASP A 5 11.81 1.90 -14.82
N ALA A 6 10.70 2.55 -14.44
CA ALA A 6 10.07 2.39 -13.14
C ALA A 6 9.62 0.93 -12.92
N LEU A 7 8.99 0.34 -13.94
CA LEU A 7 8.53 -1.05 -13.90
C LEU A 7 9.68 -2.05 -13.71
N ARG A 8 10.80 -1.85 -14.42
CA ARG A 8 11.98 -2.72 -14.33
C ARG A 8 12.72 -2.58 -13.00
N LYS A 9 12.76 -1.37 -12.43
CA LYS A 9 13.47 -1.11 -11.16
C LYS A 9 12.66 -1.53 -9.93
N ARG A 10 11.33 -1.60 -10.04
CA ARG A 10 10.47 -2.01 -8.94
C ARG A 10 10.80 -3.45 -8.51
N ARG A 11 10.91 -3.66 -7.20
CA ARG A 11 11.08 -4.95 -6.55
C ARG A 11 10.21 -5.05 -5.32
N ALA A 12 9.96 -6.26 -4.83
CA ALA A 12 9.29 -6.46 -3.55
C ALA A 12 10.19 -5.97 -2.41
N VAL A 13 9.70 -5.01 -1.63
CA VAL A 13 10.39 -4.48 -0.44
C VAL A 13 9.84 -5.21 0.79
N LYS A 14 10.74 -5.74 1.62
CA LYS A 14 10.39 -6.55 2.81
C LYS A 14 10.70 -5.86 4.13
N ARG A 15 11.38 -4.73 4.09
CA ARG A 15 11.80 -3.95 5.26
C ARG A 15 11.58 -2.48 4.96
N PHE A 16 10.98 -1.77 5.91
CA PHE A 16 10.68 -0.34 5.78
C PHE A 16 11.29 0.40 6.96
N ASP A 17 11.49 1.71 6.82
CA ASP A 17 11.80 2.58 7.95
C ASP A 17 10.51 2.85 8.73
N PRO A 18 10.37 2.36 9.98
CA PRO A 18 9.15 2.56 10.77
C PRO A 18 8.98 4.01 11.24
N ALA A 19 10.05 4.82 11.23
CA ALA A 19 10.00 6.22 11.62
C ALA A 19 9.42 7.11 10.50
N PHE A 20 9.48 6.65 9.25
CA PHE A 20 8.94 7.39 8.12
C PHE A 20 7.41 7.27 8.06
N GLN A 21 6.73 8.40 7.94
CA GLN A 21 5.28 8.45 7.74
C GLN A 21 4.91 9.26 6.50
N LEU A 22 4.09 8.66 5.64
CA LEU A 22 3.39 9.31 4.55
C LEU A 22 2.37 10.29 5.14
N SER A 23 2.38 11.52 4.65
CA SER A 23 1.31 12.47 4.95
C SER A 23 -0.04 11.97 4.44
N GLU A 24 -1.11 12.39 5.11
CA GLU A 24 -2.47 12.06 4.71
C GLU A 24 -2.79 12.49 3.27
N ASP A 25 -2.28 13.65 2.85
CA ASP A 25 -2.47 14.15 1.49
C ASP A 25 -1.77 13.24 0.46
N ASN A 26 -0.56 12.77 0.76
CA ASN A 26 0.15 11.84 -0.11
C ASN A 26 -0.56 10.48 -0.19
N LYS A 27 -1.08 9.96 0.94
CA LYS A 27 -1.88 8.73 0.95
C LYS A 27 -3.11 8.87 0.06
N LYS A 28 -3.88 9.95 0.25
CA LYS A 28 -5.12 10.21 -0.52
C LYS A 28 -4.84 10.38 -2.00
N GLN A 29 -3.86 11.21 -2.35
CA GLN A 29 -3.50 11.44 -3.75
C GLN A 29 -3.08 10.15 -4.43
N LEU A 30 -2.20 9.35 -3.79
CA LEU A 30 -1.76 8.07 -4.34
C LEU A 30 -2.93 7.13 -4.64
N LEU A 31 -3.85 6.98 -3.69
CA LEU A 31 -4.98 6.07 -3.83
C LEU A 31 -6.00 6.58 -4.85
N GLN A 32 -6.29 7.87 -4.87
CA GLN A 32 -7.18 8.47 -5.86
C GLN A 32 -6.65 8.26 -7.28
N GLU A 33 -5.36 8.54 -7.52
CA GLU A 33 -4.76 8.36 -8.84
C GLU A 33 -4.79 6.90 -9.29
N VAL A 34 -4.51 5.94 -8.39
CA VAL A 34 -4.54 4.52 -8.74
C VAL A 34 -5.97 4.05 -9.02
N LEU A 35 -6.92 4.38 -8.15
CA LEU A 35 -8.29 3.87 -8.24
C LEU A 35 -9.08 4.51 -9.39
N ALA A 36 -8.83 5.78 -9.70
CA ALA A 36 -9.52 6.49 -10.78
C ALA A 36 -9.03 6.08 -12.17
N ASN A 37 -7.75 5.74 -12.31
CA ASN A 37 -7.13 5.48 -13.61
C ASN A 37 -7.00 3.98 -13.95
N ALA A 38 -7.24 3.08 -12.99
CA ALA A 38 -7.19 1.64 -13.25
C ALA A 38 -8.43 1.17 -14.04
N PRO A 39 -8.27 0.48 -15.19
CA PRO A 39 -9.41 -0.07 -15.91
C PRO A 39 -10.07 -1.17 -15.09
N SER A 40 -11.40 -1.22 -15.11
CA SER A 40 -12.17 -2.31 -14.49
C SER A 40 -13.21 -2.83 -15.49
N ALA A 41 -13.52 -4.13 -15.38
CA ALA A 41 -14.54 -4.75 -16.23
C ALA A 41 -15.86 -3.97 -16.11
N PHE A 42 -16.41 -3.56 -17.26
CA PHE A 42 -17.65 -2.77 -17.35
C PHE A 42 -17.62 -1.46 -16.55
N ASN A 43 -16.44 -0.93 -16.21
CA ASN A 43 -16.25 0.22 -15.33
C ASN A 43 -16.91 0.08 -13.94
N LEU A 44 -17.10 -1.14 -13.45
CA LEU A 44 -17.82 -1.41 -12.21
C LEU A 44 -17.02 -1.17 -10.93
N GLN A 45 -15.68 -1.11 -11.02
CA GLN A 45 -14.80 -0.87 -9.88
C GLN A 45 -15.11 -1.80 -8.70
N HIS A 46 -15.04 -3.11 -8.92
CA HIS A 46 -15.44 -4.16 -7.96
C HIS A 46 -14.47 -4.33 -6.77
N TRP A 47 -13.52 -3.41 -6.57
CA TRP A 47 -12.57 -3.41 -5.46
C TRP A 47 -12.97 -2.42 -4.36
N ARG A 48 -12.62 -2.74 -3.12
CA ARG A 48 -12.81 -1.87 -1.94
C ARG A 48 -11.53 -1.92 -1.11
N PRO A 49 -10.53 -1.05 -1.39
CA PRO A 49 -9.33 -1.00 -0.59
C PRO A 49 -9.64 -0.60 0.86
N VAL A 50 -8.93 -1.18 1.81
CA VAL A 50 -9.08 -0.87 3.23
C VAL A 50 -7.73 -0.46 3.77
N ILE A 51 -7.62 0.81 4.15
CA ILE A 51 -6.42 1.29 4.84
C ILE A 51 -6.50 0.85 6.30
N VAL A 52 -5.48 0.16 6.78
CA VAL A 52 -5.39 -0.27 8.18
C VAL A 52 -4.41 0.63 8.92
N GLU A 53 -4.95 1.59 9.69
CA GLU A 53 -4.13 2.55 10.45
C GLU A 53 -3.88 2.11 11.89
N ASP A 54 -4.80 1.35 12.48
CA ASP A 54 -4.71 0.91 13.88
C ASP A 54 -3.50 -0.01 14.11
N ALA A 55 -2.60 0.41 14.98
CA ALA A 55 -1.34 -0.29 15.22
C ALA A 55 -1.55 -1.68 15.82
N GLU A 56 -2.51 -1.85 16.73
CA GLU A 56 -2.80 -3.14 17.34
C GLU A 56 -3.38 -4.14 16.31
N LEU A 57 -4.26 -3.66 15.44
CA LEU A 57 -4.81 -4.46 14.35
C LEU A 57 -3.73 -4.88 13.37
N ARG A 58 -2.78 -4.00 13.03
CA ARG A 58 -1.63 -4.36 12.18
C ARG A 58 -0.75 -5.43 12.84
N GLN A 59 -0.56 -5.40 14.16
CA GLN A 59 0.14 -6.48 14.87
C GLN A 59 -0.61 -7.81 14.76
N LYS A 60 -1.94 -7.80 14.93
CA LYS A 60 -2.77 -9.01 14.75
C LYS A 60 -2.68 -9.56 13.32
N ILE A 61 -2.71 -8.68 12.31
CA ILE A 61 -2.53 -9.07 10.90
C ILE A 61 -1.14 -9.66 10.67
N ARG A 62 -0.09 -9.08 11.26
CA ARG A 62 1.28 -9.59 11.12
C ARG A 62 1.40 -11.05 11.58
N VAL A 63 0.76 -11.41 12.69
CA VAL A 63 0.76 -12.79 13.20
C VAL A 63 0.19 -13.78 12.17
N ILE A 64 -0.94 -13.46 11.55
CA ILE A 64 -1.56 -14.32 10.53
C ILE A 64 -0.88 -14.21 9.15
N ALA A 65 -0.08 -13.17 8.92
CA ALA A 65 0.70 -12.95 7.71
C ALA A 65 2.13 -13.55 7.80
N TRP A 66 2.32 -14.60 8.60
CA TRP A 66 3.60 -15.30 8.83
C TRP A 66 4.71 -14.39 9.41
N ASP A 67 4.33 -13.55 10.37
CA ASP A 67 5.22 -12.62 11.09
C ASP A 67 6.03 -11.67 10.17
N GLN A 68 5.48 -11.33 9.01
CA GLN A 68 6.16 -10.49 8.05
C GLN A 68 6.31 -9.03 8.56
N PRO A 69 7.54 -8.52 8.73
CA PRO A 69 7.79 -7.24 9.40
C PRO A 69 7.19 -6.05 8.63
N GLN A 70 7.15 -6.11 7.30
CA GLN A 70 6.58 -5.04 6.49
C GLN A 70 5.10 -4.74 6.79
N VAL A 71 4.36 -5.69 7.38
CA VAL A 71 2.95 -5.49 7.77
C VAL A 71 2.83 -4.41 8.84
N THR A 72 3.84 -4.24 9.69
CA THR A 72 3.87 -3.24 10.76
C THR A 72 4.86 -2.10 10.49
N GLU A 73 5.91 -2.34 9.69
CA GLU A 73 6.93 -1.33 9.39
C GLU A 73 6.52 -0.36 8.28
N SER A 74 5.65 -0.75 7.35
CA SER A 74 5.27 0.14 6.25
C SER A 74 4.46 1.34 6.78
N SER A 75 4.65 2.51 6.18
CA SER A 75 3.81 3.67 6.53
C SER A 75 2.34 3.51 6.09
N LEU A 76 2.09 2.74 5.03
CA LEU A 76 0.75 2.45 4.53
C LEU A 76 0.56 0.93 4.41
N LEU A 77 -0.52 0.42 5.00
CA LEU A 77 -1.03 -0.94 4.79
C LEU A 77 -2.43 -0.83 4.18
N ILE A 78 -2.62 -1.45 3.02
CA ILE A 78 -3.83 -1.42 2.20
C ILE A 78 -4.17 -2.81 1.67
#